data_AF-A0A957XP57-F1
#
_entry.id   AF-A0A957XP57-F1
#
_cell.length_a   1.000
_cell.length_b   1.000
_cell.length_c   1.000
_cell.angle_alpha   90.00
_cell.angle_beta   90.00
_cell.angle_gamma   90.00
#
_symmetry.space_group_name_H-M   'P 1'
#
loop_
_entity.id
_entity.type
_entity.pdbx_description
1 polymer ?
#
loop_
_entity_poly.entity_id
_entity_poly.type
_entity_poly.pdbx_seq_one_letter_code
_entity_poly.pdbx_strand_id
1 'polypeptide(L)' 'VGFSLQVIEIQKPGTEEAEGQIVAVDTVGAGVGDLVLIVVGGAARLALPHSAPVDATIVGVIDAVGVR' A
#
# COMPACT_ATOMS: atom_id res chain seq x y z
N VAL A 1 6.97 -13.60 14.90
CA VAL A 1 6.12 -13.46 13.69
C VAL A 1 6.27 -12.04 13.22
N GLY A 2 6.64 -11.81 11.95
CA GLY A 2 6.96 -10.48 11.43
C GLY A 2 6.03 -10.11 10.29
N PHE A 3 5.86 -8.82 10.05
CA PHE A 3 5.21 -8.30 8.86
C PHE A 3 6.24 -8.06 7.76
N SER A 4 5.86 -8.30 6.51
CA SER A 4 6.60 -7.79 5.36
C SER A 4 6.38 -6.28 5.30
N LEU A 5 7.44 -5.50 5.09
CA LEU A 5 7.38 -4.04 5.00
C LEU A 5 7.93 -3.61 3.65
N GLN A 6 7.21 -2.71 2.97
CA GLN A 6 7.64 -2.14 1.70
C GLN A 6 7.64 -0.62 1.75
N VAL A 7 8.62 -0.01 1.08
CA VAL A 7 8.65 1.42 0.79
C VAL A 7 7.85 1.64 -0.48
N ILE A 8 6.84 2.49 -0.40
CA ILE A 8 5.90 2.77 -1.48
C ILE A 8 6.04 4.23 -1.86
N GLU A 9 6.20 4.48 -3.15
CA GLU A 9 6.13 5.83 -3.73
C GLU A 9 4.66 6.16 -3.99
N ILE A 10 4.21 7.29 -3.44
CA ILE A 10 2.84 7.77 -3.64
C ILE A 10 2.80 8.45 -5.01
N GLN A 11 2.03 7.89 -5.95
CA GLN A 11 1.81 8.51 -7.26
C GLN A 11 0.80 9.65 -7.18
N LYS A 12 1.12 10.76 -7.85
CA LYS A 12 0.14 11.82 -8.10
C LYS A 12 -1.00 11.30 -8.98
N PRO A 13 -2.25 11.66 -8.70
CA PRO A 13 -3.37 11.27 -9.56
C PRO A 13 -3.18 11.70 -11.01
N GLY A 14 -3.22 10.72 -11.93
CA GLY A 14 -3.15 10.96 -13.37
C GLY A 14 -1.74 11.17 -13.92
N THR A 15 -0.67 10.98 -13.12
CA THR A 15 0.71 11.00 -13.60
C THR A 15 1.50 9.85 -13.00
N GLU A 16 2.68 9.55 -13.58
CA GLU A 16 3.64 8.61 -12.98
C GLU A 16 4.62 9.31 -12.03
N GLU A 17 4.39 10.59 -11.70
CA GLU A 17 5.26 11.33 -10.80
C GLU A 17 4.98 10.96 -9.34
N ALA A 18 6.04 10.71 -8.58
CA ALA A 18 5.95 10.53 -7.14
C ALA A 18 5.74 11.87 -6.42
N GLU A 19 4.87 11.89 -5.42
CA GLU A 19 4.67 13.03 -4.48
C GLU A 19 5.16 12.75 -3.06
N GLY A 20 5.61 11.54 -2.77
CA GLY A 20 6.11 11.18 -1.46
C GLY A 20 6.39 9.69 -1.32
N GLN A 21 6.79 9.28 -0.12
CA GLN A 21 7.03 7.89 0.23
C GLN A 21 6.36 7.53 1.56
N ILE A 22 5.90 6.29 1.67
CA ILE A 22 5.34 5.71 2.90
C ILE A 22 5.83 4.28 3.07
N VAL A 23 6.01 3.84 4.31
CA VAL A 23 6.26 2.43 4.62
C VAL A 23 4.93 1.77 4.97
N ALA A 24 4.57 0.69 4.29
CA ALA A 24 3.35 -0.05 4.57
C ALA A 24 3.64 -1.53 4.84
N VAL A 25 2.77 -2.15 5.63
CA VAL A 25 2.75 -3.62 5.73
C VAL A 25 2.23 -4.20 4.43
N ASP A 26 2.96 -5.16 3.88
CA ASP A 26 2.53 -5.93 2.72
C ASP A 26 1.80 -7.20 3.17
N THR A 27 0.52 -7.27 2.84
CA THR A 27 -0.35 -8.43 3.11
C THR A 27 -0.68 -9.23 1.86
N VAL A 28 -0.26 -8.76 0.68
CA VAL A 28 -0.67 -9.30 -0.62
C VAL A 28 0.49 -9.92 -1.40
N GLY A 29 1.73 -9.67 -0.99
CA GLY A 29 2.93 -10.17 -1.66
C GLY A 29 3.30 -9.34 -2.89
N ALA A 30 3.18 -8.02 -2.81
CA ALA A 30 3.54 -7.11 -3.90
C ALA A 30 5.05 -7.20 -4.22
N GLY A 31 5.40 -7.00 -5.49
CA GLY A 31 6.78 -6.90 -5.95
C GLY A 31 7.24 -5.45 -6.12
N VAL A 32 8.55 -5.28 -6.30
CA VAL A 32 9.11 -3.98 -6.72
C VAL A 32 8.56 -3.63 -8.10
N GLY A 33 7.97 -2.44 -8.22
CA GLY A 33 7.39 -1.94 -9.46
C GLY A 33 5.90 -2.21 -9.62
N ASP A 34 5.28 -2.98 -8.73
CA ASP A 34 3.83 -3.16 -8.72
C ASP A 34 3.13 -1.85 -8.33
N LEU A 35 2.09 -1.48 -9.09
CA LEU A 35 1.17 -0.44 -8.66
C LEU A 35 0.22 -1.05 -7.62
N VAL A 36 0.12 -0.44 -6.44
CA VAL A 36 -0.63 -1.01 -5.32
C VAL A 36 -1.62 -0.02 -4.72
N LEU A 37 -2.70 -0.56 -4.13
CA LEU A 37 -3.62 0.20 -3.30
C LEU A 37 -3.24 0.07 -1.83
N ILE A 38 -3.10 1.21 -1.15
CA ILE A 38 -2.84 1.27 0.29
C ILE A 38 -4.03 1.84 1.06
N VAL A 39 -4.23 1.35 2.28
CA VAL A 39 -5.09 1.99 3.29
C VAL A 39 -4.20 2.62 4.34
N VAL A 40 -4.50 3.88 4.69
CA VAL A 40 -3.78 4.63 5.72
C VAL A 40 -4.65 4.96 6.93
N GLY A 41 -4.00 5.28 8.05
CA GLY A 41 -4.64 5.62 9.32
C GLY A 41 -5.22 4.41 10.05
N GLY A 42 -6.19 4.66 10.93
CA GLY A 42 -6.71 3.62 11.84
C GLY A 42 -7.40 2.43 11.18
N ALA A 43 -7.74 2.51 9.89
CA ALA A 43 -8.31 1.41 9.12
C ALA A 43 -7.26 0.42 8.60
N ALA A 44 -5.97 0.81 8.52
CA ALA A 44 -4.90 -0.04 7.98
C ALA A 44 -4.82 -1.39 8.73
N ARG A 45 -4.91 -1.35 10.05
CA ARG A 45 -4.95 -2.52 10.94
C ARG A 45 -6.12 -3.49 10.72
N LEU A 46 -7.16 -3.12 9.97
CA LEU A 46 -8.27 -4.02 9.61
C LEU A 46 -7.88 -5.06 8.56
N ALA A 47 -6.83 -4.79 7.78
CA ALA A 47 -6.32 -5.71 6.76
C ALA A 47 -5.31 -6.73 7.33
N LEU A 48 -5.01 -6.68 8.63
CA LEU A 48 -4.01 -7.53 9.27
C LEU A 48 -4.64 -8.78 9.90
N PRO A 49 -3.90 -9.91 9.97
CA PRO A 49 -4.38 -11.13 10.62
C PRO A 49 -4.55 -11.00 12.14
N HIS A 50 -3.92 -9.99 12.75
CA HIS A 50 -4.04 -9.68 14.17
C HIS A 50 -3.83 -8.18 14.41
N SER A 51 -4.41 -7.67 15.50
CA SER A 51 -4.27 -6.26 15.87
C SER A 51 -2.79 -5.89 16.07
N ALA A 52 -2.37 -4.79 15.44
CA ALA A 52 -1.03 -4.24 15.52
C ALA A 52 -1.07 -2.72 15.37
N PRO A 53 -0.08 -1.99 15.90
CA PRO A 53 0.02 -0.54 15.77
C PRO A 53 0.53 -0.15 14.36
N VAL A 54 -0.26 -0.45 13.34
CA VAL A 54 0.04 -0.19 11.93
C VAL A 54 -0.92 0.87 11.41
N ASP A 55 -0.38 1.83 10.66
CA ASP A 55 -1.08 2.96 10.08
C ASP A 55 -1.00 3.02 8.54
N ALA A 56 -0.34 2.04 7.90
CA ALA A 56 -0.35 1.86 6.45
C ALA A 56 -0.27 0.38 6.07
N THR A 57 -1.12 -0.07 5.14
CA THR A 57 -1.15 -1.47 4.70
C THR A 57 -1.51 -1.57 3.23
N ILE A 58 -0.76 -2.38 2.48
CA ILE A 58 -1.09 -2.75 1.11
C ILE A 58 -2.26 -3.73 1.14
N VAL A 59 -3.34 -3.39 0.43
CA VAL A 59 -4.59 -4.17 0.39
C VAL A 59 -4.88 -4.78 -0.98
N GLY A 60 -4.11 -4.43 -2.02
CA GLY A 60 -4.26 -5.00 -3.35
C GLY A 60 -3.20 -4.51 -4.33
N VAL A 61 -2.94 -5.33 -5.36
CA VAL A 61 -2.17 -4.96 -6.56
C VAL A 61 -3.16 -4.49 -7.62
N ILE A 62 -2.81 -3.43 -8.34
CA ILE A 62 -3.67 -2.77 -9.33
C ILE A 62 -3.27 -3.25 -10.73
N ASP A 63 -4.22 -3.89 -11.44
CA ASP A 63 -4.00 -4.33 -12.83
C ASP A 63 -4.07 -3.16 -13.83
N ALA A 64 -5.03 -2.24 -13.64
CA ALA A 64 -5.24 -1.10 -14.53
C ALA A 64 -5.97 0.04 -13.83
N VAL A 65 -5.63 1.27 -14.20
CA VAL A 65 -6.34 2.49 -13.78
C VAL A 65 -7.21 2.97 -14.94
N GLY A 66 -8.53 3.02 -14.72
CA GLY A 66 -9.49 3.53 -15.69
C GLY A 66 -9.96 4.93 -15.34
N VAL A 67 -10.09 5.81 -16.33
CA VAL A 67 -10.71 7.13 -16.20
C VAL A 67 -11.98 7.14 -17.06
N ARG A 68 -13.08 7.68 -16.53
CA ARG A 68 -14.32 7.94 -17.27
C ARG A 68 -14.54 9.44 -17.41
#